data_AF-A0A8E0IE11-F1
#
_entry.id   AF-A0A8E0IE11-F1
#
_cell.length_a   1.000
_cell.length_b   1.000
_cell.length_c   1.000
_cell.angle_alpha   90.00
_cell.angle_beta   90.00
_cell.angle_gamma   90.00
#
_symmetry.space_group_name_H-M   'P 1'
#
loop_
_entity.id
_entity.type
_entity.pdbx_description
1 polymer ?
#
loop_
_entity_poly.entity_id
_entity_poly.type
_entity_poly.pdbx_seq_one_letter_code
_entity_poly.pdbx_strand_id
1 'polypeptide(L)'
;MATFRKRGKYWEYRVKYTDSAGKQLVASHGGYRLKSSAQDAAEAVEDDLKRGGDPSKQDVLLLDYWDQWAEAYRINGKSINTVYRYKLFRKHLKSRFDGRKLNSIRPIEWQKFINDFAAGKDRKEKTTRKRPRERSKDIVTKMNSYVRGMVKAAINERILFSDFTFGTKTSGVCSSGKVKVLDSRDFAKVKAIAIERASYRNIGALAVYIGSMTGMRISEVLALTWPDIDTKLCVIHVTRSWDHLYGTGFKPTKTDSSVRDIEISPSVIELLNKIHQEQAASYLRTGYRDEDQMIMRDPRHNVITDSACNKALHVIQNKAGIPEDKQITFHGLRHSHVSYLISKGVDIYYISKRLGHSDVTITMKVYGHLLDSQRKQEAHKAVLFMDQL
;
A
#
# COMPACT_ATOMS: atom_id res chain seq x y z
N MET A 1 3.54 30.93 -38.61
CA MET A 1 2.59 31.61 -39.50
C MET A 1 1.79 30.58 -40.26
N ALA A 2 0.51 30.51 -39.93
CA ALA A 2 -0.47 29.66 -40.55
C ALA A 2 -0.68 30.03 -42.03
N THR A 3 -0.82 29.01 -42.87
CA THR A 3 -1.23 29.16 -44.27
C THR A 3 -2.62 28.59 -44.47
N PHE A 4 -3.42 29.22 -45.32
CA PHE A 4 -4.82 28.85 -45.54
C PHE A 4 -5.05 28.46 -46.99
N ARG A 5 -5.69 27.31 -47.22
CA ARG A 5 -6.01 26.81 -48.56
C ARG A 5 -7.51 26.54 -48.67
N LYS A 6 -8.12 26.96 -49.78
CA LYS A 6 -9.50 26.60 -50.13
C LYS A 6 -9.50 25.26 -50.88
N ARG A 7 -10.31 24.30 -50.43
CA ARG A 7 -10.55 22.99 -51.07
C ARG A 7 -12.05 22.82 -51.33
N GLY A 8 -12.48 23.08 -52.55
CA GLY A 8 -13.90 23.07 -52.92
C GLY A 8 -14.71 24.11 -52.12
N LYS A 9 -15.73 23.65 -51.38
CA LYS A 9 -16.59 24.50 -50.53
C LYS A 9 -16.03 24.75 -49.12
N TYR A 10 -14.86 24.20 -48.80
CA TYR A 10 -14.28 24.25 -47.45
C TYR A 10 -12.87 24.88 -47.44
N TRP A 11 -12.45 25.33 -46.27
CA TRP A 11 -11.14 25.86 -45.95
C TRP A 11 -10.35 24.87 -45.09
N GLU A 12 -9.03 24.88 -45.28
CA GLU A 12 -8.02 24.11 -44.55
C GLU A 12 -6.95 25.09 -44.05
N TYR A 13 -6.54 24.97 -42.79
CA TYR A 13 -5.35 25.65 -42.28
C TYR A 13 -4.14 24.70 -42.26
N ARG A 14 -2.93 25.27 -42.31
CA ARG A 14 -1.67 24.55 -42.13
C ARG A 14 -0.70 25.39 -41.31
N VAL A 15 -0.30 24.88 -40.15
CA VAL A 15 0.69 25.50 -39.27
C VAL A 15 1.95 24.63 -39.28
N LYS A 16 3.07 25.19 -39.73
CA LYS A 16 4.38 24.54 -39.67
C LYS A 16 4.95 24.71 -38.26
N TYR A 17 5.48 23.65 -37.68
CA TYR A 17 6.16 23.69 -36.38
C TYR A 17 7.33 22.70 -36.36
N THR A 18 8.22 22.86 -35.39
CA THR A 18 9.32 21.92 -35.14
C THR A 18 9.00 21.14 -33.88
N ASP A 19 9.06 19.81 -33.94
CA ASP A 19 8.80 18.96 -32.77
C ASP A 19 9.99 18.97 -31.79
N SER A 20 9.81 18.30 -30.65
CA SER A 20 10.87 18.16 -29.63
C SER A 20 12.11 17.39 -30.11
N ALA A 21 12.04 16.70 -31.25
CA ALA A 21 13.15 15.97 -31.86
C ALA A 21 13.84 16.78 -33.00
N GLY A 22 13.44 18.03 -33.22
CA GLY A 22 14.00 18.89 -34.26
C GLY A 22 13.43 18.66 -35.67
N LYS A 23 12.40 17.82 -35.81
CA LYS A 23 11.76 17.51 -37.10
C LYS A 23 10.69 18.55 -37.43
N GLN A 24 10.70 19.05 -38.66
CA GLN A 24 9.63 19.93 -39.14
C GLN A 24 8.37 19.14 -39.48
N LEU A 25 7.26 19.52 -38.87
CA LEU A 25 5.94 18.93 -39.05
C LEU A 25 4.92 20.00 -39.45
N VAL A 26 3.77 19.54 -39.95
CA VAL A 26 2.66 20.40 -40.35
C VAL A 26 1.40 19.94 -39.64
N ALA A 27 0.84 20.78 -38.77
CA ALA A 27 -0.50 20.60 -38.24
C ALA A 27 -1.49 21.17 -39.25
N SER A 28 -2.41 20.33 -39.74
CA SER A 28 -3.42 20.76 -40.72
C SER A 28 -4.78 20.16 -40.42
N HIS A 29 -5.82 20.99 -40.48
CA HIS A 29 -7.19 20.54 -40.38
C HIS A 29 -8.07 21.29 -41.38
N GLY A 30 -9.01 20.57 -41.99
CA GLY A 30 -9.92 21.09 -43.02
C GLY A 30 -11.39 20.93 -42.64
N GLY A 31 -12.28 21.35 -43.54
CA GLY A 31 -13.74 21.21 -43.36
C GLY A 31 -14.45 22.47 -42.86
N TYR A 32 -13.75 23.60 -42.76
CA TYR A 32 -14.35 24.87 -42.35
C TYR A 32 -15.11 25.52 -43.51
N ARG A 33 -16.39 25.89 -43.33
CA ARG A 33 -17.14 26.59 -44.38
C ARG A 33 -16.64 28.03 -44.62
N LEU A 34 -16.19 28.69 -43.55
CA LEU A 34 -15.69 30.07 -43.57
C LEU A 34 -14.18 30.12 -43.35
N LYS A 35 -13.51 31.10 -43.97
CA LYS A 35 -12.08 31.34 -43.78
C LYS A 35 -11.78 31.77 -42.34
N SER A 36 -12.64 32.61 -41.75
CA SER A 36 -12.52 33.06 -40.35
C SER A 36 -12.48 31.89 -39.37
N SER A 37 -13.39 30.92 -39.50
CA SER A 37 -13.38 29.73 -38.63
C SER A 37 -12.10 28.88 -38.77
N ALA A 38 -11.48 28.88 -39.95
CA ALA A 38 -10.17 28.24 -40.13
C ALA A 38 -9.04 29.06 -39.51
N GLN A 39 -9.14 30.40 -39.51
CA GLN A 39 -8.20 31.32 -38.85
C GLN A 39 -8.25 31.17 -37.33
N ASP A 40 -9.44 31.18 -36.72
CA ASP A 40 -9.61 31.01 -35.27
C ASP A 40 -9.02 29.67 -34.80
N ALA A 41 -9.25 28.60 -35.57
CA ALA A 41 -8.69 27.28 -35.27
C ALA A 41 -7.16 27.24 -35.43
N ALA A 42 -6.60 27.95 -36.41
CA ALA A 42 -5.16 28.03 -36.61
C ALA A 42 -4.47 28.87 -35.52
N GLU A 43 -5.11 29.95 -35.07
CA GLU A 43 -4.62 30.80 -33.98
C GLU A 43 -4.54 30.03 -32.67
N ALA A 44 -5.55 29.21 -32.35
CA ALA A 44 -5.50 28.32 -31.19
C ALA A 44 -4.30 27.34 -31.23
N VAL A 45 -3.98 26.80 -32.42
CA VAL A 45 -2.80 25.92 -32.60
C VAL A 45 -1.49 26.70 -32.46
N GLU A 46 -1.41 27.91 -33.03
CA GLU A 46 -0.23 28.77 -32.88
C GLU A 46 -0.01 29.21 -31.42
N ASP A 47 -1.07 29.47 -30.67
CA ASP A 47 -0.98 29.82 -29.24
C ASP A 47 -0.55 28.64 -28.37
N ASP A 48 -1.04 27.43 -28.66
CA ASP A 48 -0.57 26.21 -28.02
C ASP A 48 0.93 25.99 -28.30
N LEU A 49 1.36 26.19 -29.54
CA LEU A 49 2.77 26.13 -29.94
C LEU A 49 3.63 27.19 -29.22
N LYS A 50 3.14 28.43 -29.07
CA LYS A 50 3.83 29.50 -28.30
C LYS A 50 4.00 29.12 -26.83
N ARG A 51 3.03 28.41 -26.25
CA ARG A 51 3.12 27.84 -24.89
C ARG A 51 4.01 26.60 -24.81
N GLY A 52 4.63 26.22 -25.93
CA GLY A 52 5.53 25.08 -26.04
C GLY A 52 4.83 23.75 -26.22
N GLY A 53 3.52 23.74 -26.49
CA GLY A 53 2.74 22.54 -26.79
C GLY A 53 3.19 21.85 -28.06
N ASP A 54 2.89 20.57 -28.14
CA ASP A 54 3.13 19.76 -29.32
C ASP A 54 1.79 19.33 -29.93
N PRO A 55 1.38 19.91 -31.08
CA PRO A 55 0.14 19.56 -31.76
C PRO A 55 -0.01 18.06 -32.06
N SER A 56 1.11 17.32 -32.22
CA SER A 56 1.07 15.87 -32.42
C SER A 56 0.58 15.10 -31.19
N LYS A 57 0.61 15.74 -30.01
CA LYS A 57 0.23 15.15 -28.72
C LYS A 57 -1.16 15.55 -28.24
N GLN A 58 -1.92 16.32 -29.04
CA GLN A 58 -3.28 16.76 -28.67
C GLN A 58 -4.34 15.65 -28.75
N ASP A 59 -4.07 14.56 -29.48
CA ASP A 59 -5.01 13.44 -29.67
C ASP A 59 -4.75 12.25 -28.74
N VAL A 60 -3.85 12.41 -27.76
CA VAL A 60 -3.49 11.36 -26.82
C VAL A 60 -4.70 10.97 -25.97
N LEU A 61 -5.06 9.68 -26.00
CA LEU A 61 -6.13 9.12 -25.17
C LEU A 61 -5.68 8.95 -23.72
N LEU A 62 -6.60 9.20 -22.78
CA LEU A 62 -6.34 9.08 -21.34
C LEU A 62 -5.78 7.70 -20.96
N LEU A 63 -6.41 6.64 -21.45
CA LEU A 63 -6.06 5.27 -21.07
C LEU A 63 -4.73 4.83 -21.67
N ASP A 64 -4.42 5.26 -22.90
CA ASP A 64 -3.16 4.94 -23.57
C ASP A 64 -1.99 5.64 -22.87
N TYR A 65 -2.17 6.92 -22.51
CA TYR A 65 -1.17 7.65 -21.74
C TYR A 65 -1.01 7.08 -20.32
N TRP A 66 -2.12 6.68 -19.67
CA TRP A 66 -2.05 6.00 -18.37
C TRP A 66 -1.19 4.74 -18.45
N ASP A 67 -1.35 3.92 -19.48
CA ASP A 67 -0.57 2.69 -19.65
C ASP A 67 0.91 2.99 -19.89
N GLN A 68 1.22 3.90 -20.81
CA GLN A 68 2.60 4.31 -21.10
C GLN A 68 3.28 4.89 -19.85
N TRP A 69 2.62 5.81 -19.16
CA TRP A 69 3.14 6.43 -17.94
C TRP A 69 3.29 5.42 -16.80
N ALA A 70 2.30 4.54 -16.60
CA ALA A 70 2.35 3.54 -15.55
C ALA A 70 3.49 2.55 -15.81
N GLU A 71 3.67 2.09 -17.04
CA GLU A 71 4.76 1.19 -17.42
C GLU A 71 6.13 1.85 -17.17
N ALA A 72 6.33 3.05 -17.73
CA ALA A 72 7.60 3.76 -17.67
C ALA A 72 8.01 4.18 -16.25
N TYR A 73 7.08 4.71 -15.46
CA TYR A 73 7.42 5.36 -14.18
C TYR A 73 7.02 4.58 -12.93
N ARG A 74 6.10 3.61 -13.03
CA ARG A 74 5.40 3.07 -11.84
C ARG A 74 5.31 1.56 -11.74
N ILE A 75 5.40 0.82 -12.83
CA ILE A 75 5.23 -0.64 -12.85
C ILE A 75 6.60 -1.33 -12.93
N ASN A 76 7.52 -0.80 -13.73
CA ASN A 76 8.84 -1.40 -13.90
C ASN A 76 9.57 -1.53 -12.55
N GLY A 77 10.01 -2.75 -12.23
CA GLY A 77 10.69 -3.09 -10.97
C GLY A 77 9.84 -2.94 -9.70
N LYS A 78 8.51 -2.78 -9.78
CA LYS A 78 7.64 -2.65 -8.60
C LYS A 78 6.95 -3.95 -8.22
N SER A 79 6.56 -4.04 -6.95
CA SER A 79 5.84 -5.20 -6.41
C SER A 79 4.53 -5.49 -7.14
N ILE A 80 4.16 -6.77 -7.26
CA ILE A 80 2.92 -7.25 -7.91
C ILE A 80 1.67 -6.50 -7.40
N ASN A 81 1.60 -6.20 -6.11
CA ASN A 81 0.50 -5.43 -5.51
C ASN A 81 0.36 -4.01 -6.08
N THR A 82 1.50 -3.35 -6.30
CA THR A 82 1.54 -2.03 -6.93
C THR A 82 0.99 -2.14 -8.34
N VAL A 83 1.50 -3.09 -9.13
CA VAL A 83 1.06 -3.34 -10.51
C VAL A 83 -0.44 -3.65 -10.59
N TYR A 84 -0.92 -4.55 -9.72
CA TYR A 84 -2.35 -4.89 -9.63
C TYR A 84 -3.21 -3.66 -9.34
N ARG A 85 -2.76 -2.75 -8.46
CA ARG A 85 -3.49 -1.52 -8.13
C ARG A 85 -3.58 -0.57 -9.33
N TYR A 86 -2.51 -0.41 -10.10
CA TYR A 86 -2.55 0.36 -11.35
C TYR A 86 -3.54 -0.26 -12.35
N LYS A 87 -3.50 -1.59 -12.54
CA LYS A 87 -4.46 -2.31 -13.40
C LYS A 87 -5.91 -2.14 -12.92
N LEU A 88 -6.15 -2.16 -11.60
CA LEU A 88 -7.47 -1.95 -11.02
C LEU A 88 -7.98 -0.51 -11.27
N PHE A 89 -7.16 0.50 -11.02
CA PHE A 89 -7.52 1.90 -11.26
C PHE A 89 -7.74 2.18 -12.75
N ARG A 90 -6.95 1.58 -13.65
CA ARG A 90 -7.19 1.64 -15.09
C ARG A 90 -8.60 1.16 -15.47
N LYS A 91 -9.08 0.06 -14.87
CA LYS A 91 -10.44 -0.46 -15.13
C LYS A 91 -11.51 0.56 -14.71
N HIS A 92 -11.31 1.27 -13.61
CA HIS A 92 -12.21 2.32 -13.16
C HIS A 92 -12.16 3.57 -14.04
N LEU A 93 -10.98 3.95 -14.54
CA LEU A 93 -10.87 5.03 -15.53
C LEU A 93 -11.61 4.66 -16.82
N LYS A 94 -11.45 3.42 -17.29
CA LYS A 94 -12.12 2.91 -18.49
C LYS A 94 -13.64 3.01 -18.41
N SER A 95 -14.26 2.78 -17.24
CA SER A 95 -15.72 2.83 -17.13
C SER A 95 -16.33 4.21 -17.36
N ARG A 96 -15.53 5.29 -17.30
CA ARG A 96 -16.00 6.68 -17.48
C ARG A 96 -15.36 7.40 -18.66
N PHE A 97 -14.11 7.10 -18.97
CA PHE A 97 -13.29 7.87 -19.89
C PHE A 97 -12.75 7.03 -21.06
N ASP A 98 -13.42 5.94 -21.42
CA ASP A 98 -13.03 5.13 -22.59
C ASP A 98 -13.04 5.99 -23.86
N GLY A 99 -11.95 5.93 -24.64
CA GLY A 99 -11.78 6.73 -25.85
C GLY A 99 -11.72 8.26 -25.65
N ARG A 100 -11.68 8.76 -24.41
CA ARG A 100 -11.57 10.21 -24.15
C ARG A 100 -10.13 10.69 -24.28
N LYS A 101 -9.95 11.83 -24.96
CA LYS A 101 -8.66 12.54 -25.05
C LYS A 101 -8.27 13.10 -23.68
N LEU A 102 -6.99 13.04 -23.35
CA LEU A 102 -6.46 13.49 -22.05
C LEU A 102 -6.73 14.98 -21.79
N ASN A 103 -6.54 15.83 -22.81
CA ASN A 103 -6.80 17.27 -22.76
C ASN A 103 -8.28 17.66 -22.70
N SER A 104 -9.20 16.71 -22.96
CA SER A 104 -10.66 16.96 -22.95
C SER A 104 -11.30 16.82 -21.57
N ILE A 105 -10.52 16.48 -20.54
CA ILE A 105 -11.04 16.20 -19.19
C ILE A 105 -11.10 17.49 -18.38
N ARG A 106 -12.32 17.92 -18.02
CA ARG A 106 -12.53 19.10 -17.18
C ARG A 106 -12.46 18.75 -15.69
N PRO A 107 -12.00 19.68 -14.83
CA PRO A 107 -11.95 19.48 -13.37
C PRO A 107 -13.29 19.04 -12.76
N ILE A 108 -14.42 19.60 -13.24
CA ILE A 108 -15.75 19.24 -12.76
C ILE A 108 -16.16 17.80 -13.13
N GLU A 109 -15.75 17.32 -14.31
CA GLU A 109 -15.98 15.93 -14.74
C GLU A 109 -15.15 14.97 -13.88
N TRP A 110 -13.90 15.34 -13.58
CA TRP A 110 -13.03 14.59 -12.69
C TRP A 110 -13.58 14.51 -11.26
N GLN A 111 -14.06 15.63 -10.70
CA GLN A 111 -14.69 15.64 -9.37
C GLN A 111 -15.94 14.74 -9.33
N LYS A 112 -16.78 14.77 -10.37
CA LYS A 112 -17.94 13.86 -10.49
C LYS A 112 -17.52 12.40 -10.51
N PHE A 113 -16.47 12.06 -11.27
CA PHE A 113 -15.92 10.70 -11.29
C PHE A 113 -15.44 10.26 -9.90
N ILE A 114 -14.70 11.11 -9.18
CA ILE A 114 -14.22 10.80 -7.83
C ILE A 114 -15.38 10.60 -6.85
N ASN A 115 -16.44 11.41 -6.93
CA ASN A 115 -17.64 11.25 -6.11
C ASN A 115 -18.36 9.93 -6.41
N ASP A 116 -18.53 9.57 -7.69
CA ASP A 116 -19.16 8.31 -8.09
C ASP A 116 -18.32 7.09 -7.66
N PHE A 117 -16.99 7.20 -7.77
CA PHE A 117 -16.05 6.20 -7.30
C PHE A 117 -16.09 6.05 -5.77
N ALA A 118 -16.18 7.15 -5.02
CA ALA A 118 -16.38 7.10 -3.57
C ALA A 118 -17.71 6.40 -3.21
N ALA A 119 -18.77 6.71 -3.94
CA ALA A 119 -20.11 6.14 -3.73
C ALA A 119 -20.26 4.67 -4.19
N GLY A 120 -19.27 4.09 -4.89
CA GLY A 120 -19.35 2.70 -5.33
C GLY A 120 -20.17 2.47 -6.60
N LYS A 121 -20.58 3.52 -7.32
CA LYS A 121 -21.55 3.45 -8.43
C LYS A 121 -21.06 2.71 -9.67
N ASP A 122 -19.75 2.55 -9.81
CA ASP A 122 -19.10 1.82 -10.90
C ASP A 122 -19.09 0.29 -10.69
N ARG A 123 -19.55 -0.20 -9.53
CA ARG A 123 -19.65 -1.64 -9.25
C ARG A 123 -20.91 -2.20 -9.92
N LYS A 124 -20.77 -3.25 -10.73
CA LYS A 124 -21.93 -4.00 -11.24
C LYS A 124 -22.76 -4.51 -10.06
N GLU A 125 -24.08 -4.33 -10.16
CA GLU A 125 -25.07 -4.69 -9.15
C GLU A 125 -25.18 -6.22 -9.03
N LYS A 126 -24.17 -6.86 -8.44
CA LYS A 126 -24.16 -8.32 -8.16
C LYS A 126 -24.65 -8.66 -6.75
N THR A 127 -25.13 -7.67 -6.00
CA THR A 127 -25.56 -7.85 -4.60
C THR A 127 -27.02 -7.46 -4.46
N THR A 128 -27.80 -8.29 -3.78
CA THR A 128 -29.20 -8.11 -3.34
C THR A 128 -29.47 -6.86 -2.47
N ARG A 129 -28.53 -5.89 -2.42
CA ARG A 129 -28.64 -4.66 -1.63
C ARG A 129 -29.02 -3.48 -2.52
N LYS A 130 -30.05 -2.73 -2.12
CA LYS A 130 -30.60 -1.52 -2.76
C LYS A 130 -29.62 -0.37 -3.03
N ARG A 131 -28.40 -0.38 -2.48
CA ARG A 131 -27.39 0.69 -2.68
C ARG A 131 -25.96 0.13 -2.76
N PRO A 132 -25.09 0.67 -3.64
CA PRO A 132 -23.68 0.30 -3.67
C PRO A 132 -22.98 0.64 -2.36
N ARG A 133 -22.11 -0.25 -1.87
CA ARG A 133 -21.26 0.06 -0.70
C ARG A 133 -20.24 1.13 -1.06
N GLU A 134 -20.25 2.22 -0.31
CA GLU A 134 -19.22 3.27 -0.39
C GLU A 134 -17.81 2.71 -0.16
N ARG A 135 -16.82 3.34 -0.80
CA ARG A 135 -15.40 3.01 -0.65
C ARG A 135 -14.78 3.80 0.50
N SER A 136 -13.67 3.31 1.02
CA SER A 136 -12.90 4.05 2.02
C SER A 136 -12.26 5.29 1.41
N LYS A 137 -12.18 6.37 2.20
CA LYS A 137 -11.55 7.64 1.80
C LYS A 137 -10.10 7.43 1.34
N ASP A 138 -9.38 6.49 1.93
CA ASP A 138 -8.02 6.12 1.56
C ASP A 138 -7.90 5.61 0.12
N ILE A 139 -8.80 4.74 -0.31
CA ILE A 139 -8.78 4.18 -1.67
C ILE A 139 -9.10 5.28 -2.69
N VAL A 140 -10.07 6.14 -2.37
CA VAL A 140 -10.44 7.31 -3.20
C VAL A 140 -9.28 8.29 -3.32
N THR A 141 -8.59 8.55 -2.20
CA THR A 141 -7.41 9.42 -2.16
C THR A 141 -6.24 8.84 -2.95
N LYS A 142 -6.02 7.52 -2.88
CA LYS A 142 -5.00 6.83 -3.70
C LYS A 142 -5.32 6.93 -5.20
N MET A 143 -6.57 6.71 -5.60
CA MET A 143 -6.99 6.87 -7.00
C MET A 143 -6.65 8.28 -7.51
N ASN A 144 -7.08 9.31 -6.78
CA ASN A 144 -6.80 10.69 -7.16
C ASN A 144 -5.29 10.99 -7.19
N SER A 145 -4.53 10.48 -6.22
CA SER A 145 -3.08 10.68 -6.16
C SER A 145 -2.34 10.03 -7.33
N TYR A 146 -2.79 8.86 -7.79
CA TYR A 146 -2.14 8.16 -8.90
C TYR A 146 -2.39 8.91 -10.21
N VAL A 147 -3.64 9.32 -10.46
CA VAL A 147 -3.97 10.11 -11.65
C VAL A 147 -3.29 11.47 -11.61
N ARG A 148 -3.21 12.13 -10.46
CA ARG A 148 -2.42 13.36 -10.30
C ARG A 148 -0.95 13.16 -10.66
N GLY A 149 -0.37 12.01 -10.30
CA GLY A 149 0.99 11.66 -10.70
C GLY A 149 1.18 11.60 -12.22
N MET A 150 0.21 11.02 -12.94
CA MET A 150 0.18 10.97 -14.40
C MET A 150 -0.03 12.37 -15.00
N VAL A 151 -0.96 13.16 -14.45
CA VAL A 151 -1.26 14.52 -14.93
C VAL A 151 -0.04 15.44 -14.78
N LYS A 152 0.72 15.33 -13.70
CA LYS A 152 1.99 16.06 -13.55
C LYS A 152 3.00 15.70 -14.64
N ALA A 153 3.12 14.42 -14.99
CA ALA A 153 3.99 13.99 -16.08
C ALA A 153 3.51 14.56 -17.43
N ALA A 154 2.20 14.50 -17.69
CA ALA A 154 1.61 15.06 -18.91
C ALA A 154 1.81 16.58 -19.03
N ILE A 155 1.80 17.31 -17.91
CA ILE A 155 2.11 18.75 -17.89
C ILE A 155 3.59 19.00 -18.21
N ASN A 156 4.49 18.22 -17.61
CA ASN A 156 5.92 18.33 -17.89
C ASN A 156 6.26 18.00 -19.36
N GLU A 157 5.54 17.05 -19.95
CA GLU A 157 5.64 16.69 -21.38
C GLU A 157 4.87 17.64 -22.30
N ARG A 158 4.21 18.67 -21.74
CA ARG A 158 3.41 19.69 -22.44
C ARG A 158 2.25 19.12 -23.27
N ILE A 159 1.71 17.98 -22.82
CA ILE A 159 0.47 17.39 -23.31
C ILE A 159 -0.74 18.09 -22.66
N LEU A 160 -0.57 18.50 -21.40
CA LEU A 160 -1.56 19.27 -20.64
C LEU A 160 -0.96 20.62 -20.23
N PHE A 161 -1.80 21.66 -20.25
CA PHE A 161 -1.44 22.99 -19.73
C PHE A 161 -2.04 23.29 -18.35
N SER A 162 -2.92 22.42 -17.86
CA SER A 162 -3.60 22.59 -16.57
C SER A 162 -3.85 21.25 -15.89
N ASP A 163 -3.72 21.23 -14.55
CA ASP A 163 -4.01 20.05 -13.75
C ASP A 163 -5.51 19.94 -13.43
N PHE A 164 -6.22 19.06 -14.14
CA PHE A 164 -7.65 18.83 -13.88
C PHE A 164 -7.94 18.13 -12.53
N THR A 165 -6.91 17.60 -11.85
CA THR A 165 -7.02 16.99 -10.51
C THR A 165 -6.74 17.99 -9.39
N PHE A 166 -6.33 19.22 -9.73
CA PHE A 166 -6.10 20.27 -8.76
C PHE A 166 -7.40 20.60 -8.02
N GLY A 167 -7.31 20.83 -6.71
CA GLY A 167 -8.48 21.14 -5.86
C GLY A 167 -9.51 20.01 -5.68
N THR A 168 -9.25 18.80 -6.20
CA THR A 168 -10.18 17.66 -6.06
C THR A 168 -10.39 17.30 -4.59
N LYS A 169 -11.66 17.32 -4.15
CA LYS A 169 -12.06 16.90 -2.80
C LYS A 169 -12.35 15.39 -2.79
N THR A 170 -11.70 14.66 -1.90
CA THR A 170 -11.92 13.22 -1.73
C THR A 170 -12.84 12.94 -0.55
N SER A 171 -13.87 12.13 -0.78
CA SER A 171 -14.82 11.66 0.22
C SER A 171 -14.81 10.12 0.28
N GLY A 172 -15.49 9.57 1.28
CA GLY A 172 -15.63 8.12 1.47
C GLY A 172 -15.71 7.76 2.94
N VAL A 173 -16.00 6.48 3.21
CA VAL A 173 -16.10 5.97 4.57
C VAL A 173 -14.75 6.15 5.24
N CYS A 174 -14.74 6.87 6.35
CA CYS A 174 -13.58 6.95 7.23
C CYS A 174 -13.70 5.81 8.23
N SER A 175 -12.75 4.87 8.23
CA SER A 175 -12.58 4.02 9.41
C SER A 175 -12.22 4.94 10.57
N SER A 176 -12.80 4.74 11.75
CA SER A 176 -12.38 5.44 12.97
C SER A 176 -10.85 5.30 13.08
N GLY A 177 -10.13 6.40 12.87
CA GLY A 177 -8.70 6.39 12.53
C GLY A 177 -7.76 5.93 13.64
N LYS A 178 -8.29 5.39 14.75
CA LYS A 178 -7.47 4.87 15.84
C LYS A 178 -7.14 3.41 15.54
N VAL A 179 -5.85 3.14 15.42
CA VAL A 179 -5.32 1.78 15.43
C VAL A 179 -5.87 1.07 16.66
N LYS A 180 -6.57 -0.06 16.48
CA LYS A 180 -7.01 -0.86 17.62
C LYS A 180 -5.81 -1.56 18.25
N VAL A 181 -5.66 -1.36 19.55
CA VAL A 181 -4.56 -1.86 20.37
C VAL A 181 -5.16 -2.49 21.62
N LEU A 182 -4.60 -3.62 22.06
CA LEU A 182 -4.98 -4.25 23.32
C LEU A 182 -4.28 -3.55 24.47
N ASP A 183 -4.98 -3.40 25.60
CA ASP A 183 -4.33 -2.97 26.84
C ASP A 183 -3.38 -4.06 27.37
N SER A 184 -2.58 -3.71 28.38
CA SER A 184 -1.55 -4.63 28.91
C SER A 184 -2.12 -5.91 29.50
N ARG A 185 -3.33 -5.87 30.08
CA ARG A 185 -3.97 -7.05 30.70
C ARG A 185 -4.49 -7.99 29.62
N ASP A 186 -5.20 -7.44 28.64
CA ASP A 186 -5.78 -8.22 27.55
C ASP A 186 -4.69 -8.75 26.60
N PHE A 187 -3.63 -7.98 26.37
CA PHE A 187 -2.45 -8.46 25.64
C PHE A 187 -1.79 -9.66 26.34
N ALA A 188 -1.64 -9.62 27.67
CA ALA A 188 -1.11 -10.73 28.45
C ALA A 188 -1.98 -12.00 28.34
N LYS A 189 -3.31 -11.87 28.42
CA LYS A 189 -4.23 -13.00 28.22
C LYS A 189 -4.11 -13.62 26.82
N VAL A 190 -4.07 -12.78 25.79
CA VAL A 190 -3.91 -13.23 24.39
C VAL A 190 -2.59 -14.00 24.24
N LYS A 191 -1.49 -13.52 24.83
CA LYS A 191 -0.20 -14.22 24.83
C LYS A 191 -0.28 -15.59 25.50
N ALA A 192 -0.89 -15.66 26.70
CA ALA A 192 -1.02 -16.90 27.47
C ALA A 192 -1.83 -17.97 26.71
N ILE A 193 -2.95 -17.58 26.10
CA ILE A 193 -3.76 -18.51 25.32
C ILE A 193 -3.08 -18.86 23.99
N ALA A 194 -2.32 -17.94 23.38
CA ALA A 194 -1.59 -18.22 22.16
C ALA A 194 -0.50 -19.29 22.37
N ILE A 195 0.28 -19.21 23.45
CA ILE A 195 1.30 -20.24 23.77
C ILE A 195 0.67 -21.59 24.10
N GLU A 196 -0.41 -21.61 24.90
CA GLU A 196 -1.12 -22.85 25.26
C GLU A 196 -1.63 -23.60 24.01
N ARG A 197 -2.06 -22.84 22.99
CA ARG A 197 -2.63 -23.39 21.76
C ARG A 197 -1.60 -23.63 20.66
N ALA A 198 -0.37 -23.15 20.82
CA ALA A 198 0.68 -23.28 19.82
C ALA A 198 1.11 -24.76 19.71
N SER A 199 1.05 -25.29 18.50
CA SER A 199 1.49 -26.65 18.16
C SER A 199 1.64 -26.74 16.65
N TYR A 200 2.27 -27.81 16.15
CA TYR A 200 2.35 -28.04 14.71
C TYR A 200 0.97 -28.22 14.05
N ARG A 201 -0.02 -28.74 14.78
CA ARG A 201 -1.42 -28.81 14.29
C ARG A 201 -2.12 -27.46 14.25
N ASN A 202 -1.59 -26.46 14.96
CA ASN A 202 -2.17 -25.13 15.09
C ASN A 202 -1.11 -24.03 14.90
N ILE A 203 -0.46 -24.05 13.73
CA ILE A 203 0.57 -23.07 13.35
C ILE A 203 0.04 -21.64 13.34
N GLY A 204 -1.26 -21.44 13.12
CA GLY A 204 -1.87 -20.11 13.26
C GLY A 204 -1.73 -19.52 14.67
N ALA A 205 -1.87 -20.35 15.72
CA ALA A 205 -1.64 -19.90 17.10
C ALA A 205 -0.14 -19.65 17.38
N LEU A 206 0.75 -20.47 16.82
CA LEU A 206 2.19 -20.22 16.88
C LEU A 206 2.54 -18.86 16.26
N ALA A 207 2.01 -18.56 15.07
CA ALA A 207 2.23 -17.29 14.39
C ALA A 207 1.77 -16.09 15.23
N VAL A 208 0.61 -16.22 15.90
CA VAL A 208 0.12 -15.20 16.85
C VAL A 208 1.07 -15.05 18.04
N TYR A 209 1.53 -16.16 18.63
CA TYR A 209 2.45 -16.11 19.76
C TYR A 209 3.77 -15.44 19.38
N ILE A 210 4.41 -15.86 18.28
CA ILE A 210 5.64 -15.25 17.77
C ILE A 210 5.42 -13.76 17.48
N GLY A 211 4.36 -13.41 16.75
CA GLY A 211 4.02 -12.02 16.44
C GLY A 211 3.84 -11.14 17.69
N SER A 212 3.28 -11.71 18.77
CA SER A 212 3.13 -11.00 20.05
C SER A 212 4.46 -10.80 20.81
N MET A 213 5.41 -11.71 20.65
CA MET A 213 6.72 -11.67 21.32
C MET A 213 7.73 -10.79 20.56
N THR A 214 7.64 -10.74 19.23
CA THR A 214 8.65 -10.09 18.38
C THR A 214 8.17 -8.77 17.76
N GLY A 215 6.86 -8.55 17.65
CA GLY A 215 6.31 -7.39 16.92
C GLY A 215 6.55 -7.44 15.41
N MET A 216 6.93 -8.60 14.86
CA MET A 216 7.15 -8.79 13.42
C MET A 216 5.88 -8.52 12.60
N ARG A 217 6.06 -8.11 11.34
CA ARG A 217 4.92 -8.04 10.40
C ARG A 217 4.47 -9.46 10.07
N ILE A 218 3.19 -9.64 9.76
CA ILE A 218 2.65 -10.96 9.42
C ILE A 218 3.43 -11.62 8.27
N SER A 219 3.77 -10.87 7.22
CA SER A 219 4.56 -11.38 6.11
C SER A 219 5.98 -11.79 6.50
N GLU A 220 6.56 -11.21 7.54
CA GLU A 220 7.88 -11.61 8.07
C GLU A 220 7.74 -12.89 8.88
N VAL A 221 6.71 -13.00 9.73
CA VAL A 221 6.42 -14.22 10.51
C VAL A 221 6.19 -15.40 9.58
N LEU A 222 5.39 -15.22 8.53
CA LEU A 222 5.11 -16.24 7.51
C LEU A 222 6.34 -16.70 6.73
N ALA A 223 7.41 -15.90 6.71
CA ALA A 223 8.62 -16.18 5.95
C ALA A 223 9.75 -16.79 6.80
N LEU A 224 9.50 -17.04 8.09
CA LEU A 224 10.49 -17.64 8.97
C LEU A 224 10.79 -19.09 8.57
N THR A 225 12.08 -19.38 8.51
CA THR A 225 12.64 -20.70 8.27
C THR A 225 13.44 -21.16 9.49
N TRP A 226 13.64 -22.47 9.65
CA TRP A 226 14.43 -22.99 10.77
C TRP A 226 15.86 -22.43 10.84
N PRO A 227 16.57 -22.21 9.73
CA PRO A 227 17.88 -21.55 9.74
C PRO A 227 17.88 -20.10 10.25
N ASP A 228 16.72 -19.42 10.27
CA ASP A 228 16.63 -18.05 10.81
C ASP A 228 16.63 -18.01 12.35
N ILE A 229 16.58 -19.16 13.02
CA ILE A 229 16.50 -19.25 14.49
C ILE A 229 17.88 -19.62 15.04
N ASP A 230 18.59 -18.65 15.62
CA ASP A 230 19.79 -18.91 16.39
C ASP A 230 19.43 -19.27 17.83
N THR A 231 19.48 -20.57 18.11
CA THR A 231 19.16 -21.13 19.43
C THR A 231 20.23 -20.86 20.48
N LYS A 232 21.49 -20.58 20.07
CA LYS A 232 22.59 -20.30 21.00
C LYS A 232 22.54 -18.85 21.47
N LEU A 233 22.33 -17.94 20.53
CA LEU A 233 22.22 -16.50 20.82
C LEU A 233 20.81 -16.09 21.25
N CYS A 234 19.82 -16.99 21.12
CA CYS A 234 18.40 -16.70 21.35
C CYS A 234 17.91 -15.53 20.47
N VAL A 235 18.21 -15.62 19.17
CA VAL A 235 17.92 -14.57 18.18
C VAL A 235 17.09 -15.13 17.03
N ILE A 236 16.17 -14.32 16.52
CA ILE A 236 15.50 -14.53 15.24
C ILE A 236 16.06 -13.56 14.21
N HIS A 237 16.63 -14.09 13.12
CA HIS A 237 17.14 -13.32 11.99
C HIS A 237 16.01 -13.00 11.00
N VAL A 238 15.52 -11.78 11.01
CA VAL A 238 14.45 -11.34 10.11
C VAL A 238 15.07 -10.81 8.83
N THR A 239 15.18 -11.65 7.79
CA THR A 239 15.87 -11.29 6.54
C THR A 239 14.93 -11.13 5.33
N ARG A 240 13.76 -11.78 5.37
CA ARG A 240 12.85 -11.91 4.21
C ARG A 240 11.37 -11.77 4.61
N SER A 241 10.51 -11.73 3.61
CA SER A 241 9.05 -11.68 3.78
C SER A 241 8.36 -12.63 2.80
N TRP A 242 7.15 -13.08 3.12
CA TRP A 242 6.37 -14.01 2.30
C TRP A 242 5.24 -13.29 1.59
N ASP A 243 5.04 -13.61 0.30
CA ASP A 243 3.91 -13.08 -0.46
C ASP A 243 2.59 -13.80 -0.16
N HIS A 244 2.02 -13.50 1.00
CA HIS A 244 0.72 -14.08 1.41
C HIS A 244 -0.47 -13.69 0.51
N LEU A 245 -0.35 -12.66 -0.34
CA LEU A 245 -1.45 -12.18 -1.19
C LEU A 245 -1.63 -13.00 -2.46
N TYR A 246 -0.53 -13.46 -3.06
CA TYR A 246 -0.54 -14.21 -4.32
C TYR A 246 0.15 -15.58 -4.22
N GLY A 247 0.76 -15.89 -3.06
CA GLY A 247 1.45 -17.16 -2.83
C GLY A 247 2.70 -17.35 -3.68
N THR A 248 3.29 -16.28 -4.24
CA THR A 248 4.42 -16.36 -5.18
C THR A 248 5.77 -16.63 -4.50
N GLY A 249 5.77 -17.10 -3.26
CA GLY A 249 6.98 -17.42 -2.52
C GLY A 249 7.59 -16.26 -1.71
N PHE A 250 8.89 -16.38 -1.47
CA PHE A 250 9.68 -15.39 -0.75
C PHE A 250 9.83 -14.08 -1.53
N LYS A 251 9.89 -12.99 -0.78
CA LYS A 251 10.20 -11.64 -1.25
C LYS A 251 11.33 -11.07 -0.37
N PRO A 252 12.30 -10.36 -0.97
CA PRO A 252 13.22 -9.55 -0.19
C PRO A 252 12.41 -8.56 0.65
N THR A 253 12.94 -8.22 1.82
CA THR A 253 12.30 -7.19 2.64
C THR A 253 12.31 -5.85 1.90
N LYS A 254 11.31 -5.00 2.16
CA LYS A 254 11.06 -3.79 1.35
C LYS A 254 12.16 -2.72 1.46
N THR A 255 13.01 -2.77 2.49
CA THR A 255 14.06 -1.79 2.79
C THR A 255 15.19 -2.50 3.54
N ASP A 256 16.44 -2.03 3.40
CA ASP A 256 17.59 -2.59 4.14
C ASP A 256 17.36 -2.56 5.66
N SER A 257 16.67 -1.53 6.16
CA SER A 257 16.28 -1.41 7.57
C SER A 257 15.34 -2.50 8.07
N SER A 258 14.77 -3.31 7.18
CA SER A 258 13.88 -4.41 7.54
C SER A 258 14.65 -5.67 7.90
N VAL A 259 15.90 -5.81 7.43
CA VAL A 259 16.83 -6.86 7.84
C VAL A 259 17.34 -6.55 9.24
N ARG A 260 17.05 -7.43 10.20
CA ARG A 260 17.36 -7.20 11.62
C ARG A 260 17.31 -8.47 12.43
N ASP A 261 17.95 -8.38 13.59
CA ASP A 261 17.93 -9.43 14.60
C ASP A 261 16.98 -9.06 15.73
N ILE A 262 16.22 -10.05 16.21
CA ILE A 262 15.29 -9.89 17.31
C ILE A 262 15.64 -10.90 18.39
N GLU A 263 16.11 -10.38 19.53
CA GLU A 263 16.30 -11.18 20.74
C GLU A 263 14.97 -11.70 21.27
N ILE A 264 14.97 -12.98 21.63
CA ILE A 264 13.84 -13.74 22.19
C ILE A 264 14.25 -14.48 23.46
N SER A 265 13.27 -14.85 24.28
CA SER A 265 13.55 -15.59 25.51
C SER A 265 13.84 -17.08 25.24
N PRO A 266 14.60 -17.76 26.11
CA PRO A 266 14.83 -19.20 26.02
C PRO A 266 13.53 -20.03 25.95
N SER A 267 12.46 -19.57 26.61
CA SER A 267 11.14 -20.21 26.54
C SER A 267 10.53 -20.22 25.13
N VAL A 268 10.84 -19.22 24.29
CA VAL A 268 10.41 -19.19 22.89
C VAL A 268 11.20 -20.22 22.09
N ILE A 269 12.51 -20.34 22.36
CA ILE A 269 13.38 -21.36 21.74
C ILE A 269 12.88 -22.76 22.08
N GLU A 270 12.53 -23.03 23.34
CA GLU A 270 11.99 -24.33 23.77
C GLU A 270 10.70 -24.70 23.00
N LEU A 271 9.77 -23.75 22.89
CA LEU A 271 8.55 -23.94 22.09
C LEU A 271 8.85 -24.21 20.62
N LEU A 272 9.77 -23.45 20.02
CA LEU A 272 10.17 -23.61 18.63
C LEU A 272 10.81 -24.99 18.39
N ASN A 273 11.69 -25.43 19.29
CA ASN A 273 12.32 -26.75 19.22
C ASN A 273 11.28 -27.88 19.31
N LYS A 274 10.31 -27.77 20.21
CA LYS A 274 9.19 -28.73 20.30
C LYS A 274 8.42 -28.81 18.97
N ILE A 275 8.08 -27.66 18.39
CA ILE A 275 7.33 -27.62 17.13
C ILE A 275 8.16 -28.13 15.96
N HIS A 276 9.47 -27.86 15.94
CA HIS A 276 10.39 -28.40 14.95
C HIS A 276 10.39 -29.94 14.96
N GLN A 277 10.43 -30.54 16.15
CA GLN A 277 10.35 -32.00 16.31
C GLN A 277 8.99 -32.55 15.85
N GLU A 278 7.87 -31.91 16.22
CA GLU A 278 6.53 -32.31 15.77
C GLU A 278 6.39 -32.26 14.24
N GLN A 279 6.92 -31.20 13.61
CA GLN A 279 6.91 -31.01 12.17
C GLN A 279 7.80 -32.05 11.47
N ALA A 280 9.03 -32.25 11.94
CA ALA A 280 9.96 -33.24 11.41
C ALA A 280 9.40 -34.67 11.47
N ALA A 281 8.78 -35.05 12.60
CA ALA A 281 8.11 -36.34 12.75
C ALA A 281 6.95 -36.49 11.76
N SER A 282 6.19 -35.42 11.51
CA SER A 282 5.13 -35.45 10.49
C SER A 282 5.68 -35.59 9.08
N TYR A 283 6.77 -34.91 8.74
CA TYR A 283 7.40 -34.95 7.42
C TYR A 283 7.97 -36.34 7.13
N LEU A 284 8.62 -36.95 8.12
CA LEU A 284 9.08 -38.32 8.02
C LEU A 284 7.92 -39.31 7.77
N ARG A 285 6.81 -39.15 8.50
CA ARG A 285 5.63 -40.01 8.33
C ARG A 285 4.96 -39.86 6.96
N THR A 286 4.94 -38.66 6.38
CA THR A 286 4.29 -38.42 5.07
C THR A 286 5.25 -38.54 3.89
N GLY A 287 6.55 -38.73 4.14
CA GLY A 287 7.58 -38.70 3.10
C GLY A 287 7.80 -37.33 2.46
N TYR A 288 7.30 -36.25 3.08
CA TYR A 288 7.44 -34.89 2.57
C TYR A 288 8.83 -34.33 2.84
N ARG A 289 9.39 -33.60 1.87
CA ARG A 289 10.63 -32.85 2.02
C ARG A 289 10.36 -31.37 1.79
N ASP A 290 10.73 -30.55 2.79
CA ASP A 290 10.62 -29.10 2.70
C ASP A 290 11.98 -28.49 2.40
N GLU A 291 12.23 -28.17 1.13
CA GLU A 291 13.48 -27.52 0.70
C GLU A 291 13.64 -26.12 1.32
N ASP A 292 12.52 -25.43 1.56
CA ASP A 292 12.50 -24.07 2.11
C ASP A 292 12.64 -24.04 3.65
N GLN A 293 12.52 -25.18 4.32
CA GLN A 293 12.59 -25.34 5.79
C GLN A 293 11.70 -24.35 6.56
N MET A 294 10.45 -24.17 6.12
CA MET A 294 9.56 -23.15 6.65
C MET A 294 8.89 -23.56 7.96
N ILE A 295 8.92 -22.65 8.94
CA ILE A 295 8.26 -22.85 10.24
C ILE A 295 6.74 -22.79 10.06
N MET A 296 6.24 -21.94 9.16
CA MET A 296 4.82 -21.62 9.04
C MET A 296 4.05 -22.51 8.06
N ARG A 297 4.44 -23.79 7.94
CA ARG A 297 3.71 -24.80 7.16
C ARG A 297 2.74 -25.59 8.02
N ASP A 298 1.52 -25.73 7.53
CA ASP A 298 0.50 -26.57 8.18
C ASP A 298 0.76 -28.08 7.96
N PRO A 299 0.01 -28.97 8.64
CA PRO A 299 0.11 -30.41 8.43
C PRO A 299 -0.22 -30.91 7.03
N ARG A 300 -0.75 -30.05 6.15
CA ARG A 300 -1.01 -30.31 4.73
C ARG A 300 0.11 -29.77 3.84
N HIS A 301 1.22 -29.35 4.43
CA HIS A 301 2.43 -28.82 3.78
C HIS A 301 2.24 -27.45 3.10
N ASN A 302 1.13 -26.77 3.36
CA ASN A 302 0.88 -25.44 2.82
C ASN A 302 1.37 -24.36 3.80
N VAL A 303 1.95 -23.29 3.25
CA VAL A 303 2.24 -22.09 4.05
C VAL A 303 0.91 -21.46 4.45
N ILE A 304 0.74 -21.20 5.75
CA ILE A 304 -0.51 -20.62 6.24
C ILE A 304 -0.72 -19.21 5.71
N THR A 305 -1.97 -18.82 5.50
CA THR A 305 -2.32 -17.49 4.98
C THR A 305 -2.45 -16.45 6.10
N ASP A 306 -2.45 -15.17 5.71
CA ASP A 306 -2.75 -14.07 6.61
C ASP A 306 -4.14 -14.21 7.27
N SER A 307 -5.10 -14.71 6.48
CA SER A 307 -6.47 -14.96 6.89
C SER A 307 -6.53 -16.09 7.91
N ALA A 308 -5.71 -17.14 7.76
CA ALA A 308 -5.59 -18.21 8.75
C ALA A 308 -5.02 -17.69 10.08
N CYS A 309 -3.99 -16.84 10.04
CA CYS A 309 -3.45 -16.20 11.25
C CYS A 309 -4.50 -15.32 11.95
N ASN A 310 -5.23 -14.48 11.20
CA ASN A 310 -6.27 -13.63 11.77
C ASN A 310 -7.44 -14.45 12.33
N LYS A 311 -7.80 -15.58 11.69
CA LYS A 311 -8.81 -16.51 12.23
C LYS A 311 -8.35 -17.14 13.54
N ALA A 312 -7.08 -17.56 13.62
CA ALA A 312 -6.50 -18.07 14.86
C ALA A 312 -6.50 -16.99 15.96
N LEU A 313 -6.09 -15.76 15.63
CA LEU A 313 -6.12 -14.62 16.55
C LEU A 313 -7.53 -14.30 17.04
N HIS A 314 -8.54 -14.33 16.17
CA HIS A 314 -9.94 -14.15 16.56
C HIS A 314 -10.40 -15.23 17.56
N VAL A 315 -10.08 -16.50 17.31
CA VAL A 315 -10.39 -17.58 18.27
C VAL A 315 -9.69 -17.36 19.62
N ILE A 316 -8.42 -16.95 19.61
CA ILE A 316 -7.66 -16.64 20.83
C ILE A 316 -8.29 -15.46 21.59
N GLN A 317 -8.68 -14.39 20.89
CA GLN A 317 -9.32 -13.22 21.48
C GLN A 317 -10.69 -13.55 22.10
N ASN A 318 -11.49 -14.39 21.42
CA ASN A 318 -12.76 -14.86 21.98
C ASN A 318 -12.53 -15.63 23.29
N LYS A 319 -11.54 -16.53 23.33
CA LYS A 319 -11.18 -17.27 24.54
C LYS A 319 -10.63 -16.36 25.65
N ALA A 320 -9.94 -15.29 25.29
CA ALA A 320 -9.46 -14.28 26.23
C ALA A 320 -10.58 -13.36 26.78
N GLY A 321 -11.81 -13.51 26.28
CA GLY A 321 -12.95 -12.68 26.66
C GLY A 321 -12.90 -11.26 26.09
N ILE A 322 -12.23 -11.05 24.96
CA ILE A 322 -12.11 -9.72 24.32
C ILE A 322 -13.40 -9.41 23.55
N PRO A 323 -14.11 -8.32 23.88
CA PRO A 323 -15.30 -7.87 23.17
C PRO A 323 -15.04 -7.62 21.68
N GLU A 324 -15.99 -7.95 20.81
CA GLU A 324 -15.85 -7.86 19.35
C GLU A 324 -15.44 -6.46 18.85
N ASP A 325 -15.95 -5.40 19.49
CA ASP A 325 -15.61 -4.01 19.18
C ASP A 325 -14.15 -3.66 19.51
N LYS A 326 -13.52 -4.39 20.44
CA LYS A 326 -12.11 -4.23 20.84
C LYS A 326 -11.15 -5.18 20.14
N GLN A 327 -11.66 -6.16 19.39
CA GLN A 327 -10.79 -7.13 18.73
C GLN A 327 -9.89 -6.49 17.68
N ILE A 328 -8.67 -7.02 17.65
CA ILE A 328 -7.58 -6.60 16.78
C ILE A 328 -7.32 -7.63 15.68
N THR A 329 -6.68 -7.16 14.61
CA THR A 329 -6.04 -8.01 13.60
C THR A 329 -4.58 -8.24 13.95
N PHE A 330 -3.88 -9.06 13.16
CA PHE A 330 -2.44 -9.29 13.34
C PHE A 330 -1.62 -7.99 13.28
N HIS A 331 -2.06 -6.99 12.51
CA HIS A 331 -1.39 -5.68 12.53
C HIS A 331 -1.61 -4.97 13.87
N GLY A 332 -2.82 -5.02 14.41
CA GLY A 332 -3.10 -4.54 15.76
C GLY A 332 -2.28 -5.28 16.83
N LEU A 333 -1.93 -6.55 16.62
CA LEU A 333 -1.09 -7.33 17.54
C LEU A 333 0.33 -6.74 17.62
N ARG A 334 0.92 -6.42 16.47
CA ARG A 334 2.18 -5.65 16.43
C ARG A 334 2.03 -4.32 17.14
N HIS A 335 0.90 -3.65 16.97
CA HIS A 335 0.69 -2.38 17.66
C HIS A 335 0.56 -2.51 19.18
N SER A 336 -0.05 -3.60 19.67
CA SER A 336 -0.12 -3.97 21.08
C SER A 336 1.26 -4.30 21.67
N HIS A 337 2.10 -5.01 20.92
CA HIS A 337 3.49 -5.25 21.31
C HIS A 337 4.25 -3.95 21.58
N VAL A 338 4.16 -2.99 20.65
CA VAL A 338 4.81 -1.68 20.79
C VAL A 338 4.25 -0.88 21.95
N SER A 339 2.93 -0.79 22.05
CA SER A 339 2.26 -0.10 23.17
C SER A 339 2.69 -0.66 24.52
N TYR A 340 2.83 -1.99 24.62
CA TYR A 340 3.30 -2.65 25.83
C TYR A 340 4.76 -2.34 26.15
N LEU A 341 5.67 -2.34 25.18
CA LEU A 341 7.07 -1.99 25.42
C LEU A 341 7.22 -0.51 25.84
N ILE A 342 6.48 0.38 25.19
CA ILE A 342 6.45 1.81 25.56
C ILE A 342 5.95 1.95 27.00
N SER A 343 4.86 1.28 27.38
CA SER A 343 4.33 1.37 28.75
C SER A 343 5.28 0.85 29.82
N LYS A 344 6.25 0.01 29.44
CA LYS A 344 7.35 -0.47 30.29
C LYS A 344 8.60 0.42 30.28
N GLY A 345 8.56 1.55 29.57
CA GLY A 345 9.66 2.53 29.52
C GLY A 345 10.81 2.10 28.61
N VAL A 346 10.58 1.16 27.69
CA VAL A 346 11.59 0.79 26.70
C VAL A 346 11.76 1.92 25.70
N ASP A 347 13.01 2.25 25.40
CA ASP A 347 13.37 3.34 24.49
C ASP A 347 12.70 3.22 23.11
N ILE A 348 12.11 4.32 22.64
CA ILE A 348 11.39 4.38 21.37
C ILE A 348 12.32 4.17 20.16
N TYR A 349 13.58 4.60 20.26
CA TYR A 349 14.54 4.40 19.18
C TYR A 349 14.86 2.90 19.04
N TYR A 350 15.14 2.21 20.16
CA TYR A 350 15.30 0.75 20.20
C TYR A 350 14.06 0.03 19.64
N ILE A 351 12.86 0.37 20.09
CA ILE A 351 11.61 -0.23 19.58
C ILE A 351 11.51 -0.03 18.06
N SER A 352 11.79 1.17 17.57
CA SER A 352 11.75 1.47 16.14
C SER A 352 12.70 0.59 15.31
N LYS A 353 13.93 0.35 15.82
CA LYS A 353 14.90 -0.56 15.23
C LYS A 353 14.43 -2.02 15.28
N ARG A 354 13.94 -2.48 16.43
CA ARG A 354 13.33 -3.82 16.62
C ARG A 354 12.17 -4.09 15.67
N LEU A 355 11.43 -3.06 15.26
CA LEU A 355 10.32 -3.16 14.30
C LEU A 355 10.74 -3.07 12.82
N GLY A 356 12.00 -2.71 12.55
CA GLY A 356 12.50 -2.46 11.20
C GLY A 356 11.83 -1.26 10.53
N HIS A 357 11.59 -0.18 11.27
CA HIS A 357 11.12 1.09 10.70
C HIS A 357 12.32 1.86 10.12
N SER A 358 12.19 2.31 8.87
CA SER A 358 13.20 3.17 8.22
C SER A 358 13.25 4.58 8.82
N ASP A 359 12.17 5.00 9.47
CA ASP A 359 12.02 6.31 10.09
C ASP A 359 11.34 6.17 11.46
N VAL A 360 12.01 6.66 12.50
CA VAL A 360 11.53 6.66 13.90
C VAL A 360 10.29 7.52 14.07
N THR A 361 10.11 8.55 13.24
CA THR A 361 8.94 9.44 13.29
C THR A 361 7.63 8.68 13.05
N ILE A 362 7.67 7.54 12.37
CA ILE A 362 6.50 6.67 12.19
C ILE A 362 6.03 6.16 13.56
N THR A 363 6.94 5.68 14.39
CA THR A 363 6.64 5.20 15.75
C THR A 363 6.16 6.37 16.60
N MET A 364 6.83 7.51 16.55
CA MET A 364 6.46 8.71 17.32
C MET A 364 5.06 9.23 16.96
N LYS A 365 4.70 9.30 15.67
CA LYS A 365 3.38 9.76 15.22
C LYS A 365 2.24 8.87 15.70
N VAL A 366 2.48 7.56 15.79
CA VAL A 366 1.45 6.60 16.21
C VAL A 366 1.31 6.54 17.73
N TYR A 367 2.42 6.66 18.47
CA TYR A 367 2.46 6.38 19.90
C TYR A 367 2.85 7.56 20.81
N GLY A 368 3.07 8.76 20.25
CA GLY A 368 3.51 9.93 21.02
C GLY A 368 2.62 10.23 22.24
N HIS A 369 1.30 10.04 22.11
CA HIS A 369 0.36 10.21 23.22
C HIS A 369 0.61 9.28 24.42
N LEU A 370 1.23 8.10 24.22
CA LEU A 370 1.62 7.22 25.32
C LEU A 370 2.86 7.76 26.05
N LEU A 371 3.78 8.39 25.34
CA LEU A 371 4.97 9.02 25.94
C LEU A 371 4.58 10.25 26.78
N ASP A 372 3.57 11.01 26.36
CA ASP A 372 3.04 12.13 27.16
C ASP A 372 2.60 11.69 28.56
N SER A 373 2.06 10.48 28.69
CA SER A 373 1.66 9.91 29.99
C SER A 373 2.85 9.59 30.90
N GLN A 374 4.03 9.35 30.33
CA GLN A 374 5.28 9.07 31.05
C GLN A 374 6.09 10.33 31.35
N ARG A 375 5.78 11.46 30.70
CA ARG A 375 6.51 12.72 30.83
C ARG A 375 6.67 13.19 32.28
N LYS A 376 5.67 12.97 33.15
CA LYS A 376 5.76 13.35 34.57
C LYS A 376 6.81 12.54 35.33
N GLN A 377 6.93 11.24 35.04
CA GLN A 377 7.92 10.36 35.67
C GLN A 377 9.33 10.72 35.19
N GLU A 378 9.48 10.96 33.89
CA GLU A 378 10.76 11.37 33.31
C GLU A 378 11.21 12.74 33.82
N ALA A 379 10.30 13.70 33.98
CA ALA A 379 10.60 14.99 34.58
C ALA A 379 11.11 14.84 36.02
N HIS A 380 10.49 13.96 36.82
CA HIS A 380 10.94 13.72 38.19
C HIS A 380 12.31 13.04 38.26
N LYS A 381 12.56 12.03 37.40
CA LYS A 381 13.89 11.39 37.28
C LYS A 381 14.97 12.40 36.90
N ALA A 382 14.69 13.27 35.94
CA ALA A 382 15.64 14.28 35.49
C ALA A 382 16.03 15.23 36.62
N VAL A 383 15.06 15.71 37.42
CA VAL A 383 15.34 16.56 38.59
C VAL A 383 16.21 15.80 39.61
N LEU A 384 15.82 14.57 39.97
CA LEU A 384 16.58 13.76 40.92
C LEU A 384 18.04 13.54 40.49
N PHE A 385 18.30 13.31 39.19
CA PHE A 385 19.67 13.14 38.70
C PHE A 385 20.47 14.44 38.66
N MET A 386 19.81 15.59 38.42
CA MET A 386 20.49 16.88 38.47
C MET A 386 20.80 17.31 39.91
N ASP A 387 19.98 16.93 40.88
CA ASP A 387 20.23 17.17 42.32
C ASP A 387 21.37 16.29 42.89
N GLN A 388 21.80 15.27 42.15
CA GLN A 388 22.91 14.37 42.50
C GLN A 388 24.27 14.82 41.94
N LEU A 389 24.30 15.86 41.10
CA LEU A 389 25.52 16.54 40.66
C LEU A 389 25.97 17.54 41.72
#